data_AF-A0A926UJD3-F1
#
_entry.id   AF-A0A926UJD3-F1
#
_cell.length_a   1.000
_cell.length_b   1.000
_cell.length_c   1.000
_cell.angle_alpha   90.00
_cell.angle_beta   90.00
_cell.angle_gamma   90.00
#
_symmetry.space_group_name_H-M   'P 1'
#
loop_
_entity.id
_entity.type
_entity.pdbx_description
1 polymer ?
#
loop_
_entity_poly.entity_id
_entity_poly.type
_entity_poly.pdbx_seq_one_letter_code
_entity_poly.pdbx_strand_id
1 'polypeptide(L)'
;MAITMILSERYRLIRLIGEGGFGRTFQATDEQRLDTPCVIKQFLPQQSGSAALEKATELFKQEAFRLRDLGKHSHIPDLLVFF
;
A
#
# COMPACT_ATOMS: atom_id res chain seq x y z
N MET A 1 22.09 2.80 -15.12
CA MET A 1 20.63 2.79 -15.38
C MET A 1 19.94 2.49 -14.07
N ALA A 2 19.11 3.39 -13.55
CA ALA A 2 18.29 3.08 -12.37
C ALA A 2 17.16 2.16 -12.81
N ILE A 3 17.08 0.96 -12.24
CA ILE A 3 15.94 0.07 -12.47
C ILE A 3 14.73 0.77 -11.85
N THR A 4 13.83 1.27 -12.70
CA THR A 4 12.56 1.81 -12.22
C THR A 4 11.68 0.61 -11.87
N MET A 5 11.35 0.46 -10.60
CA MET A 5 10.41 -0.58 -10.17
C MET A 5 8.99 -0.09 -10.42
N ILE A 6 8.32 -0.72 -11.39
CA ILE A 6 6.91 -0.48 -11.71
C ILE A 6 6.09 -1.62 -11.10
N LEU A 7 5.22 -1.29 -10.14
CA LEU A 7 4.29 -2.23 -9.54
C LEU A 7 3.03 -2.34 -10.41
N SER A 8 2.64 -3.56 -10.73
CA SER A 8 1.44 -3.87 -11.52
C SER A 8 1.38 -3.10 -12.86
N GLU A 9 2.53 -2.87 -13.49
CA GLU A 9 2.66 -2.16 -14.77
C GLU A 9 2.04 -0.74 -14.78
N ARG A 10 1.84 -0.15 -13.60
CA ARG A 10 1.10 1.11 -13.44
C ARG A 10 1.74 2.06 -12.45
N TYR A 11 2.25 1.55 -11.32
CA TYR A 11 2.70 2.41 -10.24
C TYR A 11 4.21 2.49 -10.16
N ARG A 12 4.76 3.67 -10.40
CA ARG A 12 6.19 3.92 -10.24
C ARG A 12 6.51 4.14 -8.78
N LEU A 13 7.37 3.31 -8.19
CA LEU A 13 7.86 3.61 -6.83
C LEU A 13 8.90 4.72 -6.88
N ILE A 14 8.72 5.75 -6.06
CA ILE A 14 9.65 6.88 -5.94
C ILE A 14 10.62 6.64 -4.79
N ARG A 15 10.10 6.39 -3.58
CA ARG A 15 10.92 6.14 -2.39
C ARG A 15 10.13 5.49 -1.26
N LEU A 16 10.85 4.78 -0.38
CA LEU A 16 10.31 4.31 0.90
C LEU A 16 10.05 5.52 1.82
N ILE A 17 8.86 5.57 2.43
CA ILE A 17 8.47 6.63 3.38
C ILE A 17 8.07 6.08 4.76
N GLY A 18 7.97 4.76 4.89
CA GLY A 18 7.72 4.12 6.18
C GLY A 18 7.95 2.61 6.11
N GLU A 19 8.42 2.03 7.21
CA GLU A 19 8.60 0.60 7.38
C GLU A 19 8.23 0.23 8.82
N GLY A 20 7.52 -0.88 8.98
CA GLY A 20 7.09 -1.38 10.29
C GLY A 20 6.73 -2.87 10.23
N GLY A 21 6.16 -3.39 11.32
CA GLY A 21 5.88 -4.83 11.45
C GLY A 21 4.91 -5.42 10.40
N PHE A 22 4.12 -4.58 9.73
CA PHE A 22 3.14 -4.98 8.72
C PHE A 22 3.66 -4.85 7.26
N GLY A 23 4.83 -4.24 7.08
CA GLY A 23 5.46 -4.10 5.78
C GLY A 23 5.97 -2.69 5.49
N ARG A 24 5.90 -2.29 4.23
CA ARG A 24 6.53 -1.08 3.71
C ARG A 24 5.51 -0.12 3.10
N THR A 25 5.79 1.16 3.22
CA THR A 25 4.98 2.22 2.63
C THR A 25 5.86 3.06 1.71
N PHE A 26 5.43 3.22 0.46
CA PHE A 26 6.17 3.92 -0.57
C PHE A 26 5.38 5.16 -1.04
N GLN A 27 6.10 6.25 -1.28
CA GLN A 27 5.63 7.30 -2.17
C GLN A 27 5.77 6.79 -3.60
N ALA A 28 4.73 6.97 -4.42
CA ALA A 28 4.65 6.49 -5.79
C ALA A 28 3.89 7.47 -6.70
N THR A 29 3.90 7.21 -8.00
CA THR A 29 3.02 7.85 -8.97
C THR A 29 2.23 6.81 -9.75
N ASP A 30 0.98 7.14 -10.05
CA ASP A 30 0.11 6.36 -10.93
C ASP A 30 0.31 6.81 -12.39
N GLU A 31 1.10 6.06 -13.16
CA GLU A 31 1.47 6.40 -14.54
C GLU A 31 0.26 6.38 -15.49
N GLN A 32 -0.79 5.64 -15.14
CA GLN A 32 -2.01 5.57 -15.93
C GLN A 32 -3.01 6.68 -15.56
N ARG A 33 -2.67 7.53 -14.59
CA ARG A 33 -3.51 8.64 -14.13
C ARG A 33 -2.72 9.95 -14.08
N LEU A 34 -2.14 10.34 -15.21
CA LEU A 34 -1.41 11.61 -15.36
C LEU A 34 -0.32 11.80 -14.27
N ASP A 35 0.39 10.72 -13.94
CA ASP A 35 1.41 10.71 -12.89
C ASP A 35 0.90 11.22 -11.53
N THR A 36 -0.38 11.00 -11.23
CA THR A 36 -0.99 11.39 -9.95
C THR A 36 -0.18 10.80 -8.79
N PRO A 37 0.28 11.63 -7.83
CA PRO A 37 0.96 11.13 -6.64
C PRO A 37 0.06 10.22 -5.81
N CYS A 38 0.61 9.10 -5.36
CA CYS A 38 -0.09 8.14 -4.52
C CYS A 38 0.84 7.49 -3.50
N VAL A 39 0.24 6.72 -2.59
CA VAL A 39 0.96 5.93 -1.59
C VAL A 39 0.66 4.45 -1.81
N ILE A 40 1.69 3.61 -1.80
CA ILE A 40 1.55 2.15 -1.84
C ILE A 40 1.93 1.60 -0.48
N LYS A 41 1.02 0.82 0.12
CA LYS A 41 1.30 0.02 1.32
C LYS A 41 1.46 -1.43 0.90
N GLN A 42 2.70 -1.93 0.91
CA GLN A 42 3.03 -3.30 0.56
C GLN A 42 3.05 -4.17 1.82
N PHE A 43 2.25 -5.23 1.83
CA PHE A 43 2.24 -6.21 2.91
C PHE A 43 3.52 -7.06 2.87
N LEU A 44 4.33 -6.95 3.92
CA LEU A 44 5.58 -7.70 4.09
C LEU A 44 5.72 -8.06 5.58
N PRO A 45 4.95 -9.06 6.07
CA PRO A 45 4.95 -9.44 7.47
C PRO A 45 6.32 -10.01 7.86
N GLN A 46 6.92 -9.47 8.93
CA GLN A 46 8.22 -9.92 9.46
C GLN A 46 8.08 -11.05 10.50
N GLN A 47 6.86 -11.29 10.98
CA GLN A 47 6.59 -12.28 12.03
C GLN A 47 6.65 -13.70 11.46
N SER A 48 7.30 -14.60 12.20
CA SER A 48 7.35 -16.04 11.88
C SER A 48 6.29 -16.79 12.69
N GLY A 49 5.50 -17.64 12.04
CA GLY A 49 4.44 -18.44 12.67
C GLY A 49 3.06 -18.18 12.06
N SER A 50 2.23 -19.24 11.97
CA SER A 50 0.95 -19.19 11.25
C SER A 50 -0.04 -18.19 11.84
N ALA A 51 -0.22 -18.16 13.17
CA ALA A 51 -1.20 -17.29 13.82
C ALA A 51 -0.86 -15.79 13.72
N ALA A 52 0.42 -15.43 13.89
CA ALA A 52 0.85 -14.04 13.76
C ALA A 52 0.76 -13.54 12.31
N LEU A 53 1.12 -14.39 11.34
CA LEU A 53 0.97 -14.11 9.92
C LEU A 53 -0.50 -13.95 9.52
N GLU A 54 -1.38 -14.83 10.01
CA GLU A 54 -2.83 -14.76 9.80
C GLU A 54 -3.39 -13.46 10.36
N LYS A 55 -3.03 -13.10 11.60
CA LYS A 55 -3.50 -11.86 12.21
C LYS A 55 -3.00 -10.61 11.47
N ALA A 56 -1.74 -10.60 11.04
CA ALA A 56 -1.19 -9.50 10.25
C ALA A 56 -1.92 -9.35 8.91
N THR A 57 -2.24 -10.47 8.26
CA THR A 57 -2.99 -10.50 7.00
C THR A 57 -4.43 -9.99 7.19
N GLU A 58 -5.10 -10.41 8.27
CA GLU A 58 -6.44 -9.95 8.64
C GLU A 58 -6.45 -8.42 8.85
N LEU A 59 -5.53 -7.91 9.66
CA LEU A 59 -5.44 -6.47 9.96
C LEU A 59 -5.14 -5.64 8.70
N PHE A 60 -4.26 -6.13 7.83
CA PHE A 60 -3.96 -5.47 6.55
C PHE A 60 -5.20 -5.38 5.65
N LYS A 61 -5.95 -6.47 5.51
CA LYS A 61 -7.22 -6.50 4.75
C LYS A 61 -8.28 -5.59 5.39
N GLN A 62 -8.38 -5.61 6.72
CA GLN A 62 -9.36 -4.81 7.45
C GLN A 62 -9.15 -3.31 7.25
N GLU A 63 -7.91 -2.84 7.18
CA GLU A 63 -7.60 -1.44 6.88
C GLU A 63 -8.15 -1.02 5.51
N ALA A 64 -7.90 -1.83 4.47
CA ALA A 64 -8.44 -1.58 3.13
C ALA A 64 -9.97 -1.56 3.12
N PHE A 65 -10.62 -2.52 3.78
CA PHE A 65 -12.09 -2.52 3.87
C PHE A 65 -12.64 -1.31 4.61
N ARG A 66 -12.01 -0.89 5.71
CA ARG A 66 -12.42 0.32 6.44
C ARG A 66 -12.29 1.58 5.59
N LEU A 67 -11.20 1.75 4.84
CA LEU A 67 -11.05 2.90 3.94
C LEU A 67 -12.10 2.89 2.81
N ARG A 68 -12.40 1.71 2.25
CA ARG A 68 -13.48 1.56 1.27
C ARG A 68 -14.83 1.97 1.85
N ASP A 69 -15.15 1.52 3.06
CA ASP A 69 -16.44 1.78 3.71
C ASP A 69 -16.57 3.25 4.15
N LEU A 70 -15.47 3.91 4.53
CA LEU A 70 -15.42 5.35 4.83
C LEU A 70 -15.62 6.21 3.58
N GLY A 71 -15.24 5.71 2.39
CA GLY A 71 -15.36 6.43 1.13
C GLY A 71 -14.49 7.68 1.08
N LYS A 72 -14.95 8.71 0.37
CA LYS A 72 -14.19 9.95 0.19
C LYS A 72 -14.38 10.90 1.36
N HIS A 73 -13.29 11.33 1.97
CA HIS A 73 -13.31 12.31 3.06
C HIS A 73 -12.12 13.27 2.97
N SER A 74 -12.31 14.53 3.36
CA SER A 74 -11.27 15.56 3.28
C SER A 74 -10.07 15.37 4.23
N HIS A 75 -10.17 14.46 5.21
CA HIS A 75 -9.21 14.27 6.31
C HIS A 75 -8.79 12.80 6.45
N ILE A 76 -9.27 11.92 5.57
CA ILE A 76 -8.97 10.49 5.58
C ILE A 76 -8.52 10.13 4.16
N PRO A 77 -7.43 9.37 3.98
CA PRO A 77 -6.99 8.97 2.65
C PRO A 77 -8.03 8.13 1.92
N ASP A 78 -8.21 8.39 0.62
CA ASP A 78 -9.03 7.55 -0.25
C ASP A 78 -8.30 6.22 -0.57
N LEU A 79 -9.03 5.10 -0.54
CA LEU A 79 -8.54 3.86 -1.12
C LEU A 79 -8.71 3.89 -2.65
N LEU A 80 -7.59 3.87 -3.39
CA LEU A 80 -7.61 3.84 -4.86
C LEU A 80 -7.85 2.43 -5.42
N VAL A 81 -7.13 1.44 -4.88
CA VAL A 81 -7.21 0.03 -5.27
C VAL A 81 -6.62 -0.84 -4.16
N PHE A 82 -7.04 -2.11 -4.09
CA PHE A 82 -6.46 -3.13 -3.21
C PHE A 82 -6.36 -4.45 -3.98
N PHE A 83 -5.18 -5.08 -3.97
CA PHE A 83 -4.89 -6.36 -4.65
C PHE A 83 -3.81 -7.14 -3.90
#